data_AF-A0A6I7FB24-F1
#
_entry.id   AF-A0A6I7FB24-F1
#
_cell.length_a   1.000
_cell.length_b   1.000
_cell.length_c   1.000
_cell.angle_alpha   90.00
_cell.angle_beta   90.00
_cell.angle_gamma   90.00
#
_symmetry.space_group_name_H-M   'P 1'
#
loop_
_entity.id
_entity.type
_entity.pdbx_description
1 polymer ?
#
loop_
_entity_poly.entity_id
_entity_poly.type
_entity_poly.pdbx_seq_one_letter_code
_entity_poly.pdbx_strand_id
1 'polypeptide(L)' 'MKEYQFVKIELSSFNKKPKEDYREVIREYAREGWRFVQIFAPATSGYGIASYFELIFERDA' A
#
# COMPACT_ATOMS: atom_id res chain seq x y z
N MET A 1 -11.51 -14.01 13.49
CA MET A 1 -10.05 -13.67 13.62
C MET A 1 -9.80 -12.51 12.64
N LYS A 2 -8.76 -11.67 12.79
CA LYS A 2 -8.55 -10.61 11.78
C LYS A 2 -7.82 -11.17 10.57
N GLU A 3 -8.39 -10.99 9.38
CA GLU A 3 -7.73 -11.21 8.09
C GLU A 3 -6.96 -9.95 7.71
N TYR A 4 -5.76 -10.10 7.13
CA TYR A 4 -4.93 -8.98 6.69
C TYR A 4 -4.59 -9.08 5.21
N GLN A 5 -4.58 -7.95 4.51
CA GLN A 5 -4.13 -7.84 3.14
C GLN A 5 -3.05 -6.75 3.01
N PHE A 6 -2.02 -7.03 2.20
CA PHE A 6 -0.89 -6.15 1.95
C PHE A 6 -0.84 -5.82 0.45
N VAL A 7 -1.14 -4.58 0.09
CA VAL A 7 -1.17 -4.13 -1.31
C VAL A 7 0.05 -3.28 -1.59
N LYS A 8 0.95 -3.79 -2.44
CA LYS A 8 2.18 -3.11 -2.83
C LYS A 8 1.91 -2.08 -3.92
N ILE A 9 2.27 -0.83 -3.66
CA ILE A 9 2.24 0.29 -4.62
C ILE A 9 3.67 0.63 -5.02
N GLU A 10 4.01 0.41 -6.28
CA GLU A 10 5.34 0.73 -6.80
C GLU A 10 5.55 2.24 -6.98
N LEU A 11 6.77 2.70 -6.68
CA LEU A 11 7.21 4.06 -6.97
C LEU A 11 8.00 4.07 -8.29
N SER A 12 7.73 5.06 -9.13
CA SER A 12 8.52 5.30 -10.33
C SER A 12 9.97 5.60 -9.99
N SER A 13 10.91 4.91 -10.63
CA SER A 13 12.34 5.16 -10.43
C SER A 13 12.78 6.57 -10.83
N PHE A 14 12.05 7.22 -11.75
CA PHE A 14 12.41 8.52 -12.33
C PHE A 14 11.93 9.71 -11.50
N ASN A 15 10.68 9.67 -11.01
CA ASN A 15 10.06 10.80 -10.30
C ASN A 15 9.55 10.44 -8.90
N LYS A 16 9.76 9.20 -8.45
CA LYS A 16 9.33 8.67 -7.14
C LYS A 16 7.84 8.82 -6.85
N LYS A 17 7.01 9.08 -7.87
CA LYS A 17 5.56 9.09 -7.74
C LYS A 17 5.02 7.65 -7.72
N PRO A 18 3.94 7.38 -6.99
CA PRO A 18 3.21 6.13 -7.09
C PRO A 18 2.80 5.85 -8.55
N LYS A 19 2.96 4.61 -9.01
CA LYS A 19 2.49 4.19 -10.34
C LYS A 19 0.97 4.01 -10.39
N GLU A 20 0.35 3.78 -9.24
CA GLU A 20 -1.09 3.57 -9.08
C GLU A 20 -1.67 4.65 -8.16
N ASP A 21 -2.94 5.00 -8.37
CA ASP A 21 -3.65 5.90 -7.45
C ASP A 21 -4.04 5.14 -6.19
N TYR A 22 -3.17 5.20 -5.18
CA TYR A 22 -3.40 4.57 -3.87
C TYR A 22 -4.73 4.98 -3.23
N ARG A 23 -5.30 6.14 -3.58
CA ARG A 23 -6.60 6.57 -3.04
C ARG A 23 -7.73 5.74 -3.61
N GLU A 24 -7.66 5.38 -4.89
CA GLU A 24 -8.67 4.51 -5.50
C GLU A 24 -8.54 3.09 -4.97
N VAL A 25 -7.31 2.58 -4.80
CA VAL A 25 -7.07 1.29 -4.15
C VAL A 25 -7.71 1.24 -2.76
N ILE A 26 -7.52 2.28 -1.92
CA ILE A 26 -8.16 2.34 -0.60
C ILE A 26 -9.69 2.32 -0.71
N ARG A 27 -10.28 3.04 -1.67
CA ARG A 27 -11.74 3.06 -1.87
C ARG A 27 -12.28 1.73 -2.35
N GLU A 28 -11.59 1.05 -3.25
CA GLU A 28 -11.96 -0.29 -3.74
C GLU A 28 -11.96 -1.30 -2.59
N TYR A 29 -10.88 -1.36 -1.81
CA TYR A 29 -10.80 -2.22 -0.64
C TYR A 29 -11.87 -1.88 0.41
N ALA A 30 -12.14 -0.58 0.64
CA ALA A 30 -13.21 -0.17 1.55
C ALA A 30 -14.62 -0.63 1.07
N ARG A 31 -14.89 -0.62 -0.24
CA ARG A 31 -16.14 -1.15 -0.83
C ARG A 31 -16.27 -2.66 -0.61
N GLU A 32 -15.16 -3.39 -0.51
CA GLU A 32 -15.10 -4.82 -0.24
C GLU A 32 -15.12 -5.19 1.26
N GLY A 33 -15.29 -4.19 2.13
CA GLY A 33 -15.38 -4.37 3.59
C GLY A 33 -14.03 -4.43 4.29
N TRP A 34 -12.93 -4.06 3.62
CA TRP A 34 -11.62 -3.96 4.24
C TRP A 34 -11.41 -2.60 4.90
N ARG A 35 -10.88 -2.60 6.13
CA ARG A 35 -10.51 -1.40 6.87
C ARG A 35 -9.05 -1.07 6.58
N PHE A 36 -8.78 0.17 6.12
CA PHE A 36 -7.41 0.67 6.01
C PHE A 36 -6.78 0.81 7.41
N VAL A 37 -5.57 0.28 7.56
CA VAL A 37 -4.82 0.27 8.83
C VAL A 37 -3.65 1.23 8.78
N GLN A 38 -2.73 1.04 7.83
CA GLN A 38 -1.51 1.84 7.75
C GLN A 38 -0.82 1.74 6.39
N ILE A 39 0.17 2.62 6.18
CA ILE A 39 1.17 2.51 5.11
C ILE A 39 2.48 2.01 5.71
N PHE A 40 3.18 1.13 4.99
CA PHE A 40 4.55 0.73 5.31
C PHE A 40 5.47 0.91 4.09
N ALA A 41 6.54 1.68 4.24
CA ALA A 41 7.48 1.97 3.14
C ALA A 41 8.89 1.48 3.53
N PRO A 42 9.24 0.22 3.26
CA PRO A 42 10.56 -0.28 3.59
C PRO A 42 11.63 0.39 2.70
N ALA A 43 12.81 0.64 3.28
CA ALA A 43 13.96 1.18 2.56
C ALA A 43 14.57 0.11 1.65
N THR A 44 13.96 -0.11 0.49
CA THR A 44 14.26 -1.24 -0.41
C THR A 44 15.14 -0.89 -1.62
N SER A 45 15.58 0.36 -1.76
CA SER A 45 16.51 0.77 -2.83
C SER A 45 17.74 1.50 -2.27
N GLY A 46 18.76 1.69 -3.11
CA GLY A 46 20.02 2.32 -2.73
C GLY A 46 19.83 3.69 -2.05
N TYR A 47 20.70 4.01 -1.09
CA TYR A 47 20.69 5.27 -0.32
C TYR A 47 19.44 5.50 0.55
N GLY A 48 18.75 4.46 0.98
CA GLY A 48 17.62 4.59 1.92
C GLY A 48 16.31 5.06 1.29
N ILE A 49 16.23 5.08 -0.05
CA ILE A 49 15.03 5.46 -0.79
C ILE A 49 14.12 4.22 -0.90
N ALA A 50 12.81 4.38 -0.67
CA ALA A 50 11.85 3.30 -0.91
C ALA A 50 11.59 3.13 -2.43
N SER A 51 11.48 1.88 -2.89
CA SER A 51 11.05 1.57 -4.27
C SER A 51 9.54 1.30 -4.37
N TYR A 52 8.89 1.09 -3.23
CA TYR A 52 7.46 0.86 -3.10
C TYR A 52 7.02 1.21 -1.68
N PHE A 53 5.71 1.25 -1.47
CA PHE A 53 5.11 1.17 -0.15
C PHE A 53 3.94 0.18 -0.18
N GLU A 54 3.56 -0.33 0.96
CA GLU A 54 2.43 -1.23 1.15
C GLU A 54 1.29 -0.49 1.82
N LEU A 55 0.07 -0.69 1.31
CA LEU A 55 -1.17 -0.38 2.01
C LEU A 55 -1.57 -1.64 2.79
N ILE A 56 -1.78 -1.49 4.09
CA ILE A 56 -2.15 -2.60 4.97
C ILE A 56 -3.62 -2.44 5.33
N PHE A 57 -4.38 -3.50 5.08
CA PHE A 57 -5.81 -3.58 5.37
C PHE A 57 -6.10 -4.74 6.31
N GLU A 58 -7.20 -4.63 7.05
CA GLU A 58 -7.75 -5.71 7.85
C GLU A 58 -9.26 -5.90 7.62
N ARG A 59 -9.78 -7.09 7.88
CA ARG A 59 -11.21 -7.39 7.91
C ARG A 59 -11.51 -8.42 8.99
N ASP A 60 -12.73 -8.41 9.52
CA ASP A 60 -13.20 -9.49 10.38
C ASP A 60 -13.48 -10.75 9.55
N ALA A 61 -12.84 -11.87 9.92
CA ALA A 61 -13.09 -13.21 9.37
C ALA A 61 -14.08 -13.98 10.25
#